data_AF-A0A6J1NWS8-F1
#
_entry.id   AF-A0A6J1NWS8-F1
#
_cell.length_a   1.000
_cell.length_b   1.000
_cell.length_c   1.000
_cell.angle_alpha   90.00
_cell.angle_beta   90.00
_cell.angle_gamma   90.00
#
_symmetry.space_group_name_H-M   'P 1'
#
loop_
_entity.id
_entity.type
_entity.pdbx_description
1 polymer ?
#
loop_
_entity_poly.entity_id
_entity_poly.type
_entity_poly.pdbx_seq_one_letter_code
_entity_poly.pdbx_strand_id
1 'polypeptide(L)'
;MGNYNRVGFYLCISIYILAVSARHGDIYNLDESWICNIKRSCVDCLRLSQCSWCRSENKCFSEKLSIYNCKEDKVQHVNYGLSLEENAKCACDPENAEQNCRHPDVTDVICSGRGICICGRCSCNMMPDPSKTIMGEYCEYDNYSCNDTKCNEGPYNIYELQTNEENIKHNGD
;
A
#
# COMPACT_ATOMS: atom_id res chain seq x y z
N MET A 1 63.76 53.91 0.31
CA MET A 1 62.64 53.31 1.08
C MET A 1 61.33 53.83 0.49
N GLY A 2 60.40 52.95 0.15
CA GLY A 2 59.05 53.34 -0.28
C GLY A 2 58.75 53.11 -1.77
N ASN A 3 58.39 51.87 -2.12
CA ASN A 3 57.40 51.56 -3.16
C ASN A 3 57.09 50.06 -3.31
N TYR A 4 57.68 49.19 -2.47
CA TYR A 4 57.33 47.76 -2.46
C TYR A 4 55.99 47.44 -1.75
N ASN A 5 55.50 48.33 -0.86
CA ASN A 5 54.28 48.07 -0.08
C ASN A 5 52.97 48.46 -0.80
N ARG A 6 53.03 49.23 -1.89
CA ARG A 6 51.82 49.69 -2.60
C ARG A 6 51.34 48.66 -3.62
N VAL A 7 52.26 47.93 -4.26
CA VAL A 7 51.95 46.89 -5.26
C VAL A 7 51.39 45.62 -4.61
N GLY A 8 51.92 45.21 -3.44
CA GLY A 8 51.41 44.06 -2.69
C GLY A 8 49.96 44.26 -2.20
N PHE A 9 49.57 45.48 -1.88
CA PHE A 9 48.21 45.79 -1.43
C PHE A 9 47.18 45.66 -2.58
N TYR A 10 47.52 46.13 -3.79
CA TYR A 10 46.66 45.97 -4.96
C TYR A 10 46.53 44.50 -5.41
N LEU A 11 47.60 43.71 -5.30
CA LEU A 11 47.56 42.28 -5.60
C LEU A 11 46.71 41.50 -4.59
N CYS A 12 46.76 41.83 -3.29
CA CYS A 12 45.86 41.25 -2.29
C CYS A 12 44.39 41.64 -2.51
N ILE A 13 44.11 42.90 -2.89
CA ILE A 13 42.74 43.36 -3.20
C ILE A 13 42.21 42.65 -4.45
N SER A 14 43.02 42.47 -5.50
CA SER A 14 42.58 41.76 -6.71
C SER A 14 42.32 40.27 -6.45
N ILE A 15 43.08 39.63 -5.56
CA ILE A 15 42.81 38.25 -5.11
C ILE A 15 41.54 38.19 -4.26
N TYR A 16 41.23 39.23 -3.46
CA TYR A 16 39.98 39.32 -2.70
C TYR A 16 38.75 39.55 -3.58
N ILE A 17 38.88 40.26 -4.70
CA ILE A 17 37.77 40.45 -5.67
C ILE A 17 37.50 39.15 -6.46
N LEU A 18 38.48 38.23 -6.53
CA LEU A 18 38.29 36.84 -6.96
C LEU A 18 37.75 35.93 -5.84
N ALA A 19 37.29 36.47 -4.71
CA ALA A 19 36.27 35.80 -3.92
C ALA A 19 34.98 35.80 -4.74
N VAL A 20 34.95 34.88 -5.70
CA VAL A 20 33.77 34.45 -6.43
C VAL A 20 32.67 34.31 -5.40
N SER A 21 31.74 35.26 -5.42
CA SER A 21 30.44 35.06 -4.80
C SER A 21 29.81 33.96 -5.61
N ALA A 22 30.01 32.71 -5.15
CA ALA A 22 29.20 31.59 -5.55
C ALA A 22 27.79 31.97 -5.13
N ARG A 23 27.03 32.57 -6.06
CA ARG A 23 25.58 32.61 -5.98
C ARG A 23 25.19 31.15 -5.94
N HIS A 24 24.90 30.65 -4.74
CA HIS A 24 24.16 29.43 -4.58
C HIS A 24 22.84 29.73 -5.27
N GLY A 25 22.67 29.24 -6.50
CA GLY A 25 21.41 29.35 -7.20
C GLY A 25 20.36 28.79 -6.25
N ASP A 26 19.31 29.55 -6.00
CA ASP A 26 18.21 29.13 -5.14
C ASP A 26 17.81 27.72 -5.58
N ILE A 27 17.92 26.74 -4.67
CA ILE A 27 17.41 25.40 -4.92
C ILE A 27 15.90 25.57 -5.01
N TYR A 28 15.39 25.69 -6.23
CA TYR A 28 13.97 25.66 -6.51
C TYR A 28 13.47 24.26 -6.14
N ASN A 29 12.68 24.17 -5.07
CA ASN A 29 11.88 22.98 -4.80
C ASN A 29 10.85 22.88 -5.93
N LEU A 30 11.14 22.07 -6.95
CA LEU A 30 10.14 21.71 -7.95
C LEU A 30 9.08 20.89 -7.22
N ASP A 31 7.86 21.43 -7.15
CA ASP A 31 6.72 20.68 -6.62
C ASP A 31 6.49 19.46 -7.51
N GLU A 32 6.88 18.28 -7.04
CA GLU A 32 6.75 17.02 -7.78
C GLU A 32 5.30 16.70 -8.18
N SER A 33 4.31 17.43 -7.67
CA SER A 33 2.88 17.28 -8.03
C SER A 33 2.59 17.36 -9.53
N TRP A 34 3.41 18.04 -10.33
CA TRP A 34 3.21 18.10 -11.79
C TRP A 34 3.41 16.74 -12.47
N ILE A 35 4.19 15.83 -11.86
CA ILE A 35 4.49 14.50 -12.42
C ILE A 35 3.23 13.63 -12.54
N CYS A 36 2.17 13.95 -11.78
CA CYS A 36 0.92 13.21 -11.85
C CYS A 36 0.28 13.36 -13.23
N ASN A 37 0.25 14.57 -13.78
CA ASN A 37 -0.46 14.89 -15.02
C ASN A 37 0.13 14.22 -16.29
N ILE A 38 1.33 13.63 -16.19
CA ILE A 38 1.96 12.90 -17.31
C ILE A 38 1.67 11.39 -17.27
N LYS A 39 1.11 10.86 -16.18
CA LYS A 39 0.81 9.43 -16.04
C LYS A 39 -0.49 9.10 -16.77
N ARG A 40 -0.45 8.01 -17.55
CA ARG A 40 -1.52 7.63 -18.48
C ARG A 40 -2.35 6.44 -18.02
N SER A 41 -1.96 5.79 -16.93
CA SER A 41 -2.68 4.67 -16.35
C SER A 41 -2.86 4.89 -14.86
N CYS A 42 -3.91 4.29 -14.30
CA CYS A 42 -4.14 4.33 -12.86
C CYS A 42 -2.94 3.75 -12.09
N VAL A 43 -2.41 2.61 -12.55
CA VAL A 43 -1.29 1.94 -11.87
C VAL A 43 -0.05 2.81 -11.88
N ASP A 44 0.30 3.43 -13.02
CA ASP A 44 1.47 4.31 -13.09
C ASP A 44 1.29 5.60 -12.27
N CYS A 45 0.05 6.07 -12.14
CA CYS A 45 -0.32 7.20 -11.30
C CYS A 45 -0.12 6.89 -9.83
N LEU A 46 -0.73 5.80 -9.36
CA LEU A 46 -0.78 5.43 -7.96
C LEU A 46 0.47 4.71 -7.46
N ARG A 47 1.48 4.50 -8.31
CA ARG A 47 2.85 4.21 -7.84
C ARG A 47 3.46 5.39 -7.07
N LEU A 48 2.91 6.60 -7.25
CA LEU A 48 3.33 7.82 -6.60
C LEU A 48 2.29 8.21 -5.56
N SER A 49 2.70 8.25 -4.28
CA SER A 49 1.78 8.47 -3.17
C SER A 49 1.19 9.87 -3.11
N GLN A 50 1.80 10.84 -3.80
CA GLN A 50 1.29 12.20 -3.93
C GLN A 50 0.21 12.37 -5.01
N CYS A 51 -0.01 11.35 -5.85
CA CYS A 51 -0.95 11.42 -6.95
C CYS A 51 -2.29 10.73 -6.62
N SER A 52 -3.32 11.09 -7.36
CA SER A 52 -4.64 10.48 -7.33
C SER A 52 -5.14 10.26 -8.75
N TRP A 53 -5.97 9.24 -8.94
CA TRP A 53 -6.54 8.87 -10.23
C TRP A 53 -8.03 9.18 -10.26
N CYS A 54 -8.50 9.80 -11.34
CA CYS A 54 -9.92 10.01 -11.62
C CYS A 54 -10.37 8.94 -12.61
N ARG A 55 -11.26 8.05 -12.20
CA ARG A 55 -11.64 6.86 -13.00
C ARG A 55 -12.47 7.27 -14.20
N SER A 56 -13.45 8.14 -14.01
CA SER A 56 -14.32 8.66 -15.06
C SER A 56 -13.56 9.40 -16.17
N GLU A 57 -12.52 10.16 -15.79
CA GLU A 57 -11.74 10.96 -16.75
C GLU A 57 -10.50 10.25 -17.29
N ASN A 58 -10.13 9.10 -16.71
CA ASN A 58 -8.85 8.43 -16.97
C ASN A 58 -7.64 9.37 -16.84
N LYS A 59 -7.63 10.19 -15.79
CA LYS A 59 -6.59 11.19 -15.55
C LYS A 59 -5.95 11.02 -14.19
N CYS A 60 -4.64 11.13 -14.16
CA CYS A 60 -3.85 11.27 -12.95
C CYS A 60 -3.70 12.76 -12.61
N PHE A 61 -3.83 13.10 -11.34
CA PHE A 61 -3.72 14.48 -10.86
C PHE A 61 -3.12 14.53 -9.44
N SER A 62 -2.72 15.71 -9.00
CA SER A 62 -2.34 15.98 -7.61
C SER A 62 -3.41 16.86 -6.97
N GLU A 63 -3.86 16.50 -5.77
CA GLU A 63 -4.83 17.31 -5.02
C GLU A 63 -4.27 18.69 -4.62
N LYS A 64 -2.94 18.84 -4.59
CA LYS A 64 -2.28 20.12 -4.29
C LYS A 64 -2.45 21.14 -5.41
N LEU A 65 -2.63 20.68 -6.65
CA LEU A 65 -2.78 21.55 -7.81
C LEU A 65 -4.27 21.76 -8.05
N SER A 66 -4.81 22.92 -7.66
CA SER A 66 -6.25 23.26 -7.80
C SER A 66 -6.74 23.41 -9.25
N ILE A 67 -5.96 22.93 -10.21
CA ILE A 67 -6.22 22.99 -11.65
C ILE A 67 -7.22 21.88 -12.04
N TYR A 68 -7.34 20.81 -11.24
CA TYR A 68 -8.18 19.66 -11.54
C TYR A 68 -9.06 19.28 -10.37
N ASN A 69 -10.37 19.23 -10.60
CA ASN A 69 -11.37 18.72 -9.67
C ASN A 69 -12.02 17.48 -10.28
N CYS A 70 -11.62 16.29 -9.82
CA CYS A 70 -12.37 15.06 -10.09
C CYS A 70 -13.70 15.14 -9.33
N LYS A 71 -14.82 15.12 -10.07
CA LYS A 71 -16.16 15.40 -9.48
C LYS A 71 -16.65 14.25 -8.58
N GLU A 72 -16.50 13.01 -9.03
CA GLU A 72 -16.87 11.78 -8.33
C GLU A 72 -15.87 10.68 -8.77
N ASP A 73 -15.68 9.61 -7.99
CA ASP A 73 -14.81 8.44 -8.28
C ASP A 73 -13.28 8.58 -8.14
N LYS A 74 -12.82 9.58 -7.39
CA LYS A 74 -11.40 9.73 -7.05
C LYS A 74 -10.84 8.48 -6.36
N VAL A 75 -9.75 7.94 -6.91
CA VAL A 75 -8.94 6.88 -6.33
C VAL A 75 -7.65 7.49 -5.76
N GLN A 76 -7.46 7.33 -4.46
CA GLN A 76 -6.25 7.79 -3.76
C GLN A 76 -5.24 6.66 -3.63
N HIS A 77 -3.97 7.02 -3.42
CA HIS A 77 -2.96 6.05 -3.01
C HIS A 77 -3.31 5.46 -1.63
N VAL A 78 -3.24 4.14 -1.51
CA VAL A 78 -3.38 3.42 -0.24
C VAL A 78 -2.12 2.58 -0.01
N ASN A 79 -1.59 2.58 1.22
CA ASN A 79 -0.44 1.77 1.58
C ASN A 79 -0.89 0.53 2.36
N TYR A 80 -0.94 -0.63 1.69
CA TYR A 80 -1.22 -1.92 2.32
C TYR A 80 0.03 -2.64 2.85
N GLY A 81 1.19 -1.97 2.87
CA GLY A 81 2.47 -2.59 3.21
C GLY A 81 3.07 -3.45 2.09
N LEU A 82 2.57 -3.32 0.87
CA LEU A 82 3.04 -4.04 -0.32
C LEU A 82 4.05 -3.23 -1.14
N SER A 83 4.57 -3.81 -2.22
CA SER A 83 5.37 -3.07 -3.19
C SER A 83 4.55 -1.94 -3.84
N LEU A 84 5.23 -0.90 -4.34
CA LEU A 84 4.57 0.23 -4.99
C LEU A 84 3.66 -0.20 -6.16
N GLU A 85 4.06 -1.23 -6.90
CA GLU A 85 3.27 -1.75 -8.02
C GLU A 85 2.03 -2.51 -7.55
N GLU A 86 2.16 -3.39 -6.55
CA GLU A 86 1.04 -4.16 -6.00
C GLU A 86 0.02 -3.25 -5.31
N ASN A 87 0.47 -2.29 -4.49
CA ASN A 87 -0.39 -1.28 -3.88
C ASN A 87 -1.19 -0.50 -4.94
N ALA A 88 -0.50 -0.05 -6.00
CA ALA A 88 -1.14 0.70 -7.08
C ALA A 88 -2.18 -0.15 -7.83
N LYS A 89 -1.86 -1.42 -8.16
CA LYS A 89 -2.81 -2.34 -8.80
C LYS A 89 -4.07 -2.52 -7.97
N CYS A 90 -3.93 -2.74 -6.66
CA CYS A 90 -5.08 -2.94 -5.78
C CYS A 90 -5.92 -1.69 -5.58
N ALA A 91 -5.31 -0.50 -5.48
CA ALA A 91 -6.06 0.74 -5.43
C ALA A 91 -6.86 0.95 -6.74
N CYS A 92 -6.31 0.55 -7.88
CA CYS A 92 -6.94 0.68 -9.19
C CYS A 92 -8.02 -0.37 -9.48
N ASP A 93 -8.01 -1.52 -8.82
CA ASP A 93 -8.96 -2.61 -9.05
C ASP A 93 -9.36 -3.29 -7.72
N PRO A 94 -10.05 -2.55 -6.82
CA PRO A 94 -10.38 -3.07 -5.49
C PRO A 94 -11.38 -4.23 -5.53
N GLU A 95 -12.28 -4.26 -6.51
CA GLU A 95 -13.29 -5.31 -6.66
C GLU A 95 -12.64 -6.66 -6.96
N ASN A 96 -11.75 -6.71 -7.95
CA ASN A 96 -11.00 -7.93 -8.27
C ASN A 96 -10.09 -8.34 -7.11
N ALA A 97 -9.46 -7.38 -6.45
CA ALA A 97 -8.69 -7.65 -5.24
C ALA A 97 -9.56 -8.32 -4.16
N GLU A 98 -10.78 -7.85 -3.90
CA GLU A 98 -11.68 -8.47 -2.92
C GLU A 98 -12.10 -9.89 -3.31
N GLN A 99 -12.34 -10.14 -4.61
CA GLN A 99 -12.72 -11.47 -5.10
C GLN A 99 -11.66 -12.54 -4.80
N ASN A 100 -10.38 -12.18 -4.84
CA ASN A 100 -9.28 -13.09 -4.50
C ASN A 100 -9.24 -13.51 -3.01
N CYS A 101 -10.08 -12.91 -2.16
CA CYS A 101 -10.21 -13.29 -0.75
C CYS A 101 -11.41 -14.20 -0.48
N ARG A 102 -12.13 -14.66 -1.53
CA ARG A 102 -13.25 -15.58 -1.42
C ARG A 102 -12.78 -16.97 -1.83
N HIS A 103 -13.08 -17.97 -1.02
CA HIS A 103 -12.71 -19.35 -1.34
C HIS A 103 -13.53 -19.81 -2.57
N PRO A 104 -12.91 -20.40 -3.61
CA PRO A 104 -13.61 -20.71 -4.86
C PRO A 104 -14.71 -21.77 -4.69
N ASP A 105 -14.48 -22.76 -3.83
CA ASP A 105 -15.37 -23.93 -3.71
C ASP A 105 -16.39 -23.84 -2.56
N VAL A 106 -16.15 -22.98 -1.56
CA VAL A 106 -16.92 -23.00 -0.31
C VAL A 106 -17.13 -21.58 0.18
N THR A 107 -18.37 -21.11 0.06
CA THR A 107 -18.89 -19.84 0.60
C THR A 107 -18.51 -18.57 -0.16
N ASP A 108 -19.49 -17.67 -0.27
CA ASP A 108 -19.28 -16.30 -0.76
C ASP A 108 -18.86 -15.35 0.38
N VAL A 109 -18.05 -15.85 1.33
CA VAL A 109 -17.62 -15.12 2.52
C VAL A 109 -16.13 -14.82 2.43
N ILE A 110 -15.80 -13.53 2.48
CA ILE A 110 -14.42 -13.05 2.48
C ILE A 110 -13.66 -13.62 3.67
N CYS A 111 -12.51 -14.23 3.41
CA CYS A 111 -11.60 -14.77 4.42
C CYS A 111 -12.32 -15.68 5.43
N SER A 112 -13.31 -16.46 4.97
CA SER A 112 -14.14 -17.34 5.79
C SER A 112 -14.80 -16.64 7.00
N GLY A 113 -14.92 -15.30 6.98
CA GLY A 113 -15.39 -14.47 8.09
C GLY A 113 -14.40 -14.34 9.26
N ARG A 114 -13.16 -14.84 9.09
CA ARG A 114 -12.14 -14.95 10.14
C ARG A 114 -10.87 -14.17 9.84
N GLY A 115 -10.98 -13.15 8.98
CA GLY A 115 -9.89 -12.26 8.65
C GLY A 115 -10.36 -11.01 7.92
N ILE A 116 -9.40 -10.16 7.56
CA ILE A 116 -9.61 -8.99 6.71
C ILE A 116 -8.95 -9.22 5.35
N CYS A 117 -9.60 -8.80 4.27
CA CYS A 117 -9.01 -8.86 2.93
C CYS A 117 -8.11 -7.64 2.70
N ILE A 118 -6.83 -7.89 2.49
CA ILE A 118 -5.83 -6.87 2.17
C ILE A 118 -5.33 -7.14 0.75
N CYS A 119 -5.85 -6.39 -0.23
CA CYS A 119 -5.36 -6.42 -1.61
C CYS A 119 -5.32 -7.87 -2.19
N GLY A 120 -6.40 -8.63 -1.99
CA GLY A 120 -6.51 -10.00 -2.49
C GLY A 120 -5.76 -11.07 -1.71
N ARG A 121 -5.36 -10.76 -0.47
CA ARG A 121 -4.87 -11.76 0.48
C ARG A 121 -5.56 -11.60 1.81
N CYS A 122 -5.92 -12.71 2.43
CA CYS A 122 -6.50 -12.69 3.76
C CYS A 122 -5.44 -12.51 4.83
N SER A 123 -5.69 -11.56 5.72
CA SER A 123 -4.99 -11.43 6.99
C SER A 123 -5.89 -11.99 8.08
N CYS A 124 -5.57 -13.20 8.55
CA CYS A 124 -6.40 -13.90 9.53
C CYS A 124 -6.36 -13.25 10.91
N ASN A 125 -7.50 -13.32 11.60
CA ASN A 125 -7.65 -12.72 12.92
C ASN A 125 -6.70 -13.37 13.92
N MET A 126 -6.02 -12.54 14.71
CA MET A 126 -5.22 -13.00 15.84
C MET A 126 -6.13 -13.37 17.01
N MET A 127 -5.84 -14.49 17.66
CA MET A 127 -6.57 -14.91 18.85
C MET A 127 -5.94 -14.33 20.12
N PRO A 128 -6.75 -14.02 21.17
CA PRO A 128 -6.22 -13.60 22.46
C PRO A 128 -5.34 -14.67 23.13
N ASP A 129 -5.65 -15.93 22.90
CA ASP A 129 -4.86 -17.07 23.35
C ASP A 129 -3.78 -17.38 22.31
N PRO A 130 -2.49 -17.26 22.63
CA PRO A 130 -1.40 -17.49 21.68
C PRO A 130 -1.26 -18.95 21.26
N SER A 131 -1.88 -19.89 21.97
CA SER A 131 -1.93 -21.29 21.54
C SER A 131 -2.95 -21.54 20.43
N LYS A 132 -3.87 -20.59 20.20
CA LYS A 132 -4.92 -20.67 19.20
C LYS A 132 -4.56 -19.83 17.98
N THR A 133 -4.61 -20.44 16.80
CA THR A 133 -4.23 -19.80 15.55
C THR A 133 -5.27 -20.10 14.49
N ILE A 134 -5.63 -19.05 13.75
CA ILE A 134 -6.41 -19.15 12.51
C ILE A 134 -5.42 -19.01 11.35
N MET A 135 -5.53 -19.88 10.36
CA MET A 135 -4.59 -19.95 9.24
C MET A 135 -5.30 -20.41 7.96
N GLY A 136 -4.54 -20.48 6.87
CA GLY A 136 -5.05 -20.78 5.53
C GLY A 136 -5.02 -19.56 4.63
N GLU A 137 -5.18 -19.80 3.33
CA GLU A 137 -5.21 -18.74 2.31
C GLU A 137 -6.45 -17.86 2.45
N TYR A 138 -7.56 -18.46 2.89
CA TYR A 138 -8.86 -17.85 3.12
C TYR A 138 -9.25 -17.89 4.60
N CYS A 139 -8.30 -18.10 5.52
CA CYS A 139 -8.56 -18.27 6.96
C CYS A 139 -9.57 -19.38 7.27
N GLU A 140 -9.50 -20.48 6.53
CA GLU A 140 -10.38 -21.64 6.55
C GLU A 140 -9.89 -22.76 7.49
N TYR A 141 -8.71 -22.60 8.07
CA TYR A 141 -8.17 -23.53 9.05
C TYR A 141 -7.96 -22.91 10.43
N ASP A 142 -8.02 -23.74 11.47
CA ASP A 142 -7.55 -23.39 12.81
C ASP A 142 -6.97 -24.60 13.54
N ASN A 143 -6.45 -24.41 14.75
CA ASN A 143 -5.97 -25.49 15.62
C ASN A 143 -6.80 -25.61 16.92
N TYR A 144 -8.10 -25.29 16.91
CA TYR A 144 -8.88 -25.29 18.15
C TYR A 144 -10.38 -25.58 18.00
N SER A 145 -10.92 -25.70 16.79
CA SER A 145 -12.35 -25.96 16.53
C SER A 145 -12.76 -27.44 16.65
N CYS A 146 -11.94 -28.26 17.26
CA CYS A 146 -12.14 -29.69 17.46
C CYS A 146 -12.36 -30.06 18.93
N ASN A 147 -12.81 -31.29 19.17
CA ASN A 147 -13.21 -31.77 20.51
C ASN A 147 -12.23 -32.80 21.13
N ASP A 148 -11.10 -33.10 20.49
CA ASP A 148 -10.15 -34.12 20.94
C ASP A 148 -9.00 -33.54 21.79
N THR A 149 -8.37 -34.36 22.61
CA THR A 149 -7.14 -34.08 23.37
C THR A 149 -5.97 -33.57 22.51
N LYS A 150 -5.94 -33.96 21.23
CA LYS A 150 -4.96 -33.50 20.24
C LYS A 150 -5.41 -32.27 19.45
N CYS A 151 -6.51 -31.65 19.84
CA CYS A 151 -7.12 -30.57 19.06
C CYS A 151 -6.19 -29.36 18.83
N ASN A 152 -5.20 -29.14 19.68
CA ASN A 152 -4.24 -28.06 19.49
C ASN A 152 -3.15 -28.38 18.45
N GLU A 153 -3.17 -29.58 17.84
CA GLU A 153 -2.21 -30.08 16.86
C GLU A 153 -2.67 -29.86 15.40
N GLY A 154 -3.61 -28.95 15.14
CA GLY A 154 -4.18 -28.67 13.81
C GLY A 154 -3.15 -28.43 12.69
N PRO A 155 -3.59 -28.26 11.43
CA PRO A 155 -4.80 -27.48 11.07
C PRO A 155 -6.07 -28.32 10.81
N TYR A 156 -7.21 -27.81 11.25
CA TYR A 156 -8.56 -28.34 11.01
C TYR A 156 -9.34 -27.41 10.09
N ASN A 157 -9.92 -27.98 9.03
CA ASN A 157 -10.75 -27.25 8.09
C ASN A 157 -12.15 -27.03 8.67
N ILE A 158 -12.64 -25.79 8.72
CA ILE A 158 -13.96 -25.51 9.30
C ILE A 158 -15.13 -26.01 8.45
N TYR A 159 -14.96 -26.10 7.13
CA TYR A 159 -16.02 -26.56 6.23
C TYR A 159 -16.26 -28.06 6.38
N GLU A 160 -15.20 -28.83 6.62
CA GLU A 160 -15.30 -30.26 6.91
C GLU A 160 -16.03 -30.51 8.25
N LEU A 161 -15.73 -29.71 9.28
CA LEU A 161 -16.39 -29.80 10.59
C LEU A 161 -17.89 -29.48 10.50
N GLN A 162 -18.26 -28.42 9.77
CA GLN A 162 -19.66 -28.05 9.53
C GLN A 162 -20.43 -29.16 8.83
N THR A 163 -19.87 -29.73 7.77
CA THR A 163 -20.50 -30.81 7.00
C THR A 163 -20.72 -32.05 7.87
N ASN A 164 -19.78 -32.37 8.77
CA ASN A 164 -19.91 -33.49 9.69
C ASN A 164 -21.04 -33.27 10.72
N GLU A 165 -21.19 -32.06 11.26
CA GLU A 165 -22.30 -31.75 12.17
C GLU A 165 -23.67 -31.84 11.49
N GLU A 166 -23.78 -31.39 10.24
CA GLU A 166 -25.02 -31.51 9.45
C GLU A 166 -25.36 -32.97 9.13
N ASN A 167 -24.37 -33.78 8.77
CA ASN A 167 -24.55 -35.22 8.53
C ASN A 167 -24.94 -36.00 9.79
N ILE A 168 -24.44 -35.61 10.97
CA ILE A 168 -24.83 -36.22 12.25
C ILE A 168 -26.29 -35.89 12.58
N LYS A 169 -26.73 -34.66 12.32
CA LYS A 169 -28.14 -34.27 12.53
C LYS A 169 -29.09 -34.99 11.57
N HIS A 170 -28.69 -35.26 10.33
CA HIS A 170 -29.53 -35.95 9.35
C HIS A 170 -29.62 -37.47 9.51
N ASN A 171 -28.62 -38.13 10.09
CA ASN A 171 -28.62 -39.58 10.34
C ASN A 171 -29.12 -39.97 11.74
N GLY A 172 -29.57 -38.99 12.53
CA GLY A 172 -30.09 -39.17 13.88
C GLY A 172 -31.61 -39.28 13.99
N ASP A 173 -32.34 -39.20 12.87
CA ASP A 173 -33.81 -39.34 12.77
C ASP A 173 -34.24 -40.69 12.17
#